data_AF-A0A2V9I680-F1
#
_entry.id   AF-A0A2V9I680-F1
#
_cell.length_a   1.000
_cell.length_b   1.000
_cell.length_c   1.000
_cell.angle_alpha   90.00
_cell.angle_beta   90.00
_cell.angle_gamma   90.00
#
_symmetry.space_group_name_H-M   'P 1'
#
loop_
_entity.id
_entity.type
_entity.pdbx_description
1 polymer ?
#
loop_
_entity_poly.entity_id
_entity_poly.type
_entity_poly.pdbx_seq_one_letter_code
_entity_poly.pdbx_strand_id
1 'polypeptide(L)'
;MQEALRQSQGLYKLGPGTLYDNLQKLIEQRLIQELGHRAQDDDPRRRYYRLTSRGRGVLAAEMARLKGVVREGKLRLQPARPRRA
;
A
#
# COMPACT_ATOMS: atom_id res chain seq x y z
N MET A 1 -2.30 7.80 -8.86
CA MET A 1 -3.70 7.34 -8.71
C MET A 1 -3.99 6.15 -9.61
N GLN A 2 -3.70 6.25 -10.92
CA GLN A 2 -3.94 5.17 -11.89
C GLN A 2 -3.32 3.83 -11.50
N GLU A 3 -2.09 3.83 -10.98
CA GLU A 3 -1.41 2.58 -10.63
C GLU A 3 -2.08 1.84 -9.45
N ALA A 4 -2.50 2.54 -8.40
CA ALA A 4 -3.23 1.93 -7.28
C ALA A 4 -4.60 1.39 -7.73
N LEU A 5 -5.27 2.10 -8.64
CA LEU A 5 -6.51 1.65 -9.25
C LEU A 5 -6.29 0.38 -10.08
N ARG A 6 -5.22 0.34 -10.87
CA ARG A 6 -4.83 -0.80 -11.71
C ARG A 6 -4.48 -2.03 -10.86
N GLN A 7 -3.64 -1.87 -9.84
CA GLN A 7 -3.21 -2.96 -8.95
C GLN A 7 -4.37 -3.53 -8.14
N SER A 8 -5.34 -2.70 -7.78
CA SER A 8 -6.55 -3.14 -7.06
C SER A 8 -7.68 -3.62 -7.98
N GLN A 9 -7.46 -3.72 -9.29
CA GLN A 9 -8.51 -4.07 -10.27
C GLN A 9 -9.75 -3.17 -10.15
N GLY A 10 -9.55 -1.89 -9.84
CA GLY A 10 -10.62 -0.91 -9.66
C GLY A 10 -11.33 -0.94 -8.30
N LEU A 11 -10.99 -1.90 -7.42
CA LEU A 11 -11.59 -2.03 -6.10
C LEU A 11 -11.14 -0.93 -5.13
N TYR A 12 -9.97 -0.33 -5.36
CA TYR A 12 -9.43 0.72 -4.51
C TYR A 12 -9.26 2.03 -5.28
N LYS A 13 -10.14 2.99 -4.98
CA LYS A 13 -10.14 4.34 -5.54
C LYS A 13 -9.59 5.31 -4.50
N LEU A 14 -8.36 5.76 -4.71
CA LEU A 14 -7.80 6.90 -3.98
C LEU A 14 -8.26 8.19 -4.65
N GLY A 15 -8.75 9.14 -3.86
CA GLY A 15 -8.92 10.53 -4.29
C GLY A 15 -7.61 11.32 -4.16
N PRO A 16 -7.45 12.47 -4.86
CA PRO A 16 -6.22 13.26 -4.81
C PRO A 16 -5.90 13.75 -3.39
N GLY A 17 -6.88 14.29 -2.66
CA GLY A 17 -6.69 14.77 -1.28
C GLY A 17 -6.20 13.67 -0.34
N THR A 18 -6.90 12.52 -0.33
CA THR A 18 -6.49 11.35 0.46
C THR A 18 -5.09 10.84 0.11
N LEU A 19 -4.72 10.87 -1.17
CA LEU A 19 -3.37 10.47 -1.57
C LEU A 19 -2.32 11.43 -1.01
N TYR A 20 -2.49 12.74 -1.18
CA TYR A 20 -1.50 13.72 -0.73
C TYR A 20 -1.39 13.77 0.80
N ASP A 21 -2.52 13.69 1.52
CA ASP A 21 -2.53 13.61 2.98
C ASP A 21 -1.78 12.38 3.48
N ASN A 22 -1.98 11.22 2.84
CA ASN A 22 -1.27 10.00 3.21
C ASN A 22 0.22 10.07 2.88
N LEU A 23 0.60 10.65 1.74
CA LEU A 23 2.01 10.86 1.40
C LEU A 23 2.70 11.76 2.43
N GLN A 24 2.06 12.86 2.83
CA GLN A 24 2.58 13.75 3.86
C GLN A 24 2.78 13.01 5.19
N LYS A 25 1.78 12.25 5.66
CA LYS A 25 1.89 11.44 6.89
C LYS A 25 3.03 10.43 6.82
N LEU A 26 3.22 9.77 5.67
CA LEU A 26 4.30 8.80 5.47
C LEU A 26 5.69 9.46 5.46
N ILE A 27 5.79 10.72 5.01
CA ILE A 27 7.02 11.53 5.10
C ILE A 27 7.29 11.94 6.54
N GLU A 28 6.28 12.44 7.26
CA GLU A 28 6.38 12.83 8.68
C GLU A 28 6.83 11.65 9.55
N GLN A 29 6.35 10.45 9.25
CA GLN A 29 6.76 9.20 9.90
C GLN A 29 8.12 8.65 9.43
N ARG A 30 8.76 9.31 8.46
CA ARG A 30 10.05 8.92 7.85
C ARG A 30 10.01 7.54 7.18
N LEU A 31 8.85 7.12 6.68
CA LEU A 31 8.65 5.84 5.97
C LEU A 31 8.92 6.00 4.47
N ILE A 32 8.62 7.17 3.92
CA ILE A 32 9.00 7.53 2.56
C ILE A 32 9.80 8.83 2.59
N GLN A 33 10.46 9.13 1.47
CA GLN A 33 11.06 10.43 1.22
C GLN A 33 10.73 10.88 -0.20
N GLU A 34 10.55 12.18 -0.38
CA GLU A 34 10.46 12.79 -1.70
C GLU A 34 11.83 12.74 -2.38
N LEU A 35 11.81 12.41 -3.66
CA LEU A 35 12.94 12.53 -4.57
C LEU A 35 12.71 13.82 -5.36
N GLY A 36 13.77 14.61 -5.50
CA GLY A 36 13.72 15.80 -6.36
C GLY A 36 13.40 15.46 -7.81
N HIS A 37 13.18 16.50 -8.62
CA HIS A 37 12.89 16.39 -10.04
C HIS A 37 13.90 15.49 -10.77
N ARG A 38 13.40 14.57 -11.59
CA ARG A 38 14.23 13.76 -12.48
C ARG A 38 14.26 14.42 -13.86
N ALA A 39 15.41 14.95 -14.24
CA ALA A 39 15.72 15.50 -15.58
C ALA A 39 14.89 16.73 -16.04
N GLN A 40 15.40 17.42 -17.06
CA GLN A 40 14.87 18.69 -17.58
C GLN A 40 13.57 18.53 -18.40
N ASP A 41 13.25 17.32 -18.86
CA ASP A 41 12.07 17.01 -19.70
C ASP A 41 10.86 16.46 -18.92
N ASP A 42 10.94 16.35 -17.59
CA ASP A 42 9.86 15.78 -16.78
C ASP A 42 8.92 16.87 -16.27
N ASP A 43 7.62 16.57 -16.16
CA ASP A 43 6.60 17.53 -15.73
C ASP A 43 6.99 18.12 -14.36
N PRO A 44 7.17 19.44 -14.23
CA PRO A 44 7.59 20.07 -12.98
C PRO A 44 6.59 19.88 -11.84
N ARG A 45 5.36 19.43 -12.11
CA ARG A 45 4.35 19.10 -11.10
C ARG A 45 4.51 17.68 -10.55
N ARG A 46 5.31 16.82 -11.20
CA ARG A 46 5.45 15.41 -10.84
C ARG A 46 6.47 15.23 -9.73
N ARG A 47 5.96 14.82 -8.57
CA ARG A 47 6.78 14.46 -7.41
C ARG A 47 7.05 12.97 -7.36
N TYR A 48 8.29 12.60 -7.11
CA TYR A 48 8.70 11.21 -6.96
C TYR A 48 8.92 10.89 -5.49
N TYR A 49 8.61 9.67 -5.09
CA TYR A 49 8.81 9.21 -3.71
C TYR A 49 9.50 7.86 -3.73
N ARG A 50 10.31 7.59 -2.69
CA ARG A 50 10.87 6.25 -2.44
C ARG A 50 10.70 5.84 -0.99
N LEU A 51 10.63 4.53 -0.76
CA LEU A 51 10.69 3.96 0.60
C LEU A 51 12.07 4.19 1.22
N THR A 52 12.08 4.65 2.47
CA THR A 52 13.28 4.63 3.31
C THR A 52 13.59 3.19 3.76
N SER A 53 14.77 2.93 4.32
CA SER A 53 15.08 1.61 4.89
C SER A 53 14.10 1.22 6.01
N ARG A 54 13.72 2.19 6.86
CA ARG A 54 12.67 2.02 7.87
C ARG A 54 11.32 1.71 7.23
N GLY A 55 10.93 2.46 6.20
CA GLY A 55 9.68 2.26 5.47
C GLY A 55 9.57 0.86 4.87
N ARG A 56 10.66 0.33 4.29
CA ARG A 56 10.70 -1.05 3.79
C ARG A 56 10.46 -2.06 4.90
N GLY A 57 11.09 -1.89 6.06
CA GLY A 57 10.88 -2.76 7.22
C GLY A 57 9.43 -2.75 7.71
N VAL A 58 8.84 -1.55 7.84
CA VAL A 58 7.43 -1.38 8.24
C VAL A 58 6.49 -2.02 7.23
N LEU A 59 6.68 -1.77 5.92
CA LEU A 59 5.86 -2.37 4.87
C LEU A 59 5.96 -3.91 4.88
N ALA A 60 7.16 -4.46 5.09
CA ALA A 60 7.36 -5.91 5.18
C ALA A 60 6.61 -6.52 6.37
N ALA A 61 6.70 -5.88 7.55
CA ALA A 61 5.97 -6.31 8.75
C ALA A 61 4.45 -6.25 8.55
N GLU A 62 3.95 -5.18 7.93
CA GLU A 62 2.52 -5.02 7.67
C GLU A 62 2.00 -6.04 6.67
N MET A 63 2.76 -6.35 5.61
CA MET A 63 2.42 -7.43 4.70
C MET A 63 2.36 -8.79 5.41
N ALA A 64 3.28 -9.07 6.33
CA ALA A 64 3.25 -10.31 7.11
C ALA A 64 2.00 -10.37 8.02
N ARG A 65 1.65 -9.26 8.68
CA ARG A 65 0.45 -9.13 9.51
C ARG A 65 -0.82 -9.39 8.68
N LEU A 66 -0.97 -8.73 7.53
CA LEU A 66 -2.13 -8.90 6.66
C LEU A 66 -2.27 -10.32 6.12
N LYS A 67 -1.15 -10.98 5.76
CA LYS A 67 -1.17 -12.41 5.38
C LYS A 67 -1.71 -13.29 6.50
N GLY A 68 -1.33 -13.03 7.75
CA GLY A 68 -1.86 -13.73 8.92
C GLY A 68 -3.38 -13.55 9.06
N VAL A 69 -3.87 -12.30 8.98
CA VAL A 69 -5.31 -12.00 9.07
C VAL A 69 -6.09 -12.70 7.96
N VAL A 70 -5.61 -12.66 6.72
CA VAL A 70 -6.26 -13.33 5.58
C VAL A 70 -6.27 -14.84 5.76
N ARG A 71 -5.18 -15.44 6.27
CA ARG A 71 -5.13 -16.88 6.56
C ARG A 71 -6.21 -17.27 7.56
N GLU A 72 -6.31 -16.57 8.69
CA GLU A 72 -7.32 -16.85 9.71
C GLU A 72 -8.74 -16.65 9.19
N GLY A 73 -8.97 -15.58 8.43
CA GLY A 73 -10.26 -15.35 7.78
C GLY A 73 -10.66 -16.50 6.86
N LYS A 74 -9.73 -17.00 6.03
CA LYS A 74 -9.98 -18.14 5.15
C LYS A 74 -10.31 -19.42 5.92
N LEU A 75 -9.64 -19.70 7.03
CA LEU A 75 -9.93 -20.89 7.86
C LEU A 75 -11.36 -20.84 8.42
N ARG A 76 -11.81 -19.68 8.87
CA ARG A 76 -13.16 -19.49 9.42
C ARG A 76 -14.27 -19.52 8.37
N LEU A 77 -13.96 -19.14 7.13
CA LEU A 77 -14.90 -19.18 6.01
C LEU A 77 -15.04 -20.59 5.40
N GLN A 78 -14.23 -21.58 5.80
CA GLN A 78 -14.41 -22.94 5.30
C GLN A 78 -15.72 -23.51 5.85
N PRO A 79 -16.59 -24.08 4.99
CA PRO A 79 -17.81 -24.73 5.47
C PRO A 79 -17.43 -25.90 6.37
N ALA A 80 -18.19 -26.08 7.46
CA ALA A 80 -18.02 -27.20 8.36
C ALA A 80 -18.08 -28.50 7.54
N ARG A 81 -16.97 -29.25 7.51
CA ARG A 81 -16.91 -30.53 6.82
C ARG A 81 -18.01 -31.41 7.43
N PRO A 82 -18.97 -31.94 6.64
CA PRO A 82 -20.01 -32.79 7.22
C PRO A 82 -19.33 -33.96 7.92
N ARG A 83 -19.58 -34.11 9.22
CA ARG A 83 -19.19 -35.30 9.99
C ARG A 83 -19.86 -36.47 9.29
N ARG A 84 -19.08 -37.31 8.62
CA ARG A 84 -19.59 -38.59 8.10
C ARG A 84 -20.11 -39.38 9.30
N ALA A 85 -21.41 -39.67 9.26
CA ALA A 85 -22.07 -40.66 10.10
C ALA A 85 -21.71 -42.06 9.62
#